data_AF-A0A3D5RZX4-F1
#
_entry.id   AF-A0A3D5RZX4-F1
#
_cell.length_a   1.000
_cell.length_b   1.000
_cell.length_c   1.000
_cell.angle_alpha   90.00
_cell.angle_beta   90.00
_cell.angle_gamma   90.00
#
_symmetry.space_group_name_H-M   'P 1'
#
loop_
_entity.id
_entity.type
_entity.pdbx_description
1 polymer ?
#
loop_
_entity_poly.entity_id
_entity_poly.type
_entity_poly.pdbx_seq_one_letter_code
_entity_poly.pdbx_strand_id
1 'polypeptide(L)'
;NGRKSEVVNGYTKKALINHIVTHPNWKMVKNKVWQIDHIFPISAFLEYGIEDVKVINALENLQPLTKWENGSKCNKYSKADFEEWLRVKGVKFESKQEE
;
A
#
# COMPACT_ATOMS: atom_id res chain seq x y z
N ASN A 1 1.94 23.76 -13.22
CA ASN A 1 0.62 23.14 -12.93
C ASN A 1 0.80 21.76 -12.30
N GLY A 2 0.85 21.68 -10.97
CA GLY A 2 0.88 20.39 -10.27
C GLY A 2 -0.50 19.74 -10.31
N ARG A 3 -0.58 18.48 -10.73
CA ARG A 3 -1.82 17.69 -10.60
C ARG A 3 -2.15 17.55 -9.12
N LYS A 4 -3.41 17.81 -8.74
CA LYS A 4 -3.87 17.57 -7.36
C LYS A 4 -3.62 16.10 -7.01
N SER A 5 -3.02 15.82 -5.85
CA SER A 5 -2.67 14.47 -5.40
C SER A 5 -3.85 13.50 -5.43
N GLU A 6 -5.07 13.98 -5.19
CA GLU A 6 -6.30 13.18 -5.25
C GLU A 6 -6.58 12.61 -6.64
N VAL A 7 -6.25 13.36 -7.71
CA VAL A 7 -6.41 12.89 -9.10
C VAL A 7 -5.38 11.80 -9.42
N VAL A 8 -4.16 11.97 -8.91
CA VAL A 8 -3.07 11.01 -9.10
C VAL A 8 -3.36 9.71 -8.37
N ASN A 9 -3.83 9.79 -7.13
CA ASN A 9 -4.05 8.63 -6.27
C ASN A 9 -5.43 7.97 -6.47
N GLY A 10 -6.41 8.68 -7.04
CA GLY A 10 -7.76 8.15 -7.25
C GLY A 10 -8.67 8.21 -6.01
N TYR A 11 -8.25 8.84 -4.92
CA TYR A 11 -9.04 9.04 -3.71
C TYR A 11 -8.81 10.41 -3.07
N THR A 12 -9.78 10.86 -2.27
CA THR A 12 -9.71 12.13 -1.56
C THR A 12 -8.92 12.03 -0.27
N LYS A 13 -8.43 13.16 0.26
CA LYS A 13 -7.81 13.20 1.60
C LYS A 13 -8.75 12.65 2.69
N LYS A 14 -10.06 12.92 2.58
CA LYS A 14 -11.07 12.41 3.51
C LYS A 14 -11.15 10.89 3.48
N ALA A 15 -11.10 10.28 2.29
CA ALA A 15 -11.11 8.83 2.14
C ALA A 15 -9.87 8.19 2.79
N LEU A 16 -8.69 8.78 2.60
CA LEU A 16 -7.46 8.33 3.26
C LEU A 16 -7.57 8.40 4.79
N ILE A 17 -8.01 9.53 5.33
CA ILE A 17 -8.17 9.68 6.79
C ILE A 17 -9.15 8.63 7.31
N ASN A 18 -10.30 8.47 6.65
CA ASN A 18 -11.32 7.50 7.07
C ASN A 18 -10.78 6.07 7.05
N HIS A 19 -10.05 5.68 5.99
CA HIS A 19 -9.40 4.38 5.89
C HIS A 19 -8.43 4.13 7.05
N ILE A 20 -7.56 5.09 7.35
CA ILE A 20 -6.57 4.94 8.43
C ILE A 20 -7.21 4.86 9.82
N VAL A 21 -8.21 5.70 10.12
CA VAL A 21 -8.83 5.71 11.46
C VAL A 21 -9.79 4.54 11.71
N THR A 22 -10.24 3.88 10.64
CA THR A 22 -11.08 2.67 10.73
C THR A 22 -10.26 1.37 10.61
N HIS A 23 -8.98 1.47 10.25
CA HIS A 23 -8.08 0.31 10.15
C HIS A 23 -7.97 -0.43 11.49
N PRO A 24 -7.95 -1.79 11.50
CA PRO A 24 -7.84 -2.58 12.74
C PRO A 24 -6.68 -2.16 13.66
N ASN A 25 -5.51 -1.87 13.09
CA ASN A 25 -4.32 -1.42 13.84
C ASN A 25 -4.43 -0.01 14.44
N TRP A 26 -5.43 0.80 14.04
CA TRP A 26 -5.53 2.20 14.46
C TRP A 26 -5.51 2.37 15.98
N LYS A 27 -6.24 1.52 16.69
CA LYS A 27 -6.32 1.57 18.17
C LYS A 27 -4.96 1.40 18.84
N MET A 28 -4.06 0.62 18.24
CA MET A 28 -2.73 0.33 18.78
C MET A 28 -1.69 1.42 18.48
N VAL A 29 -1.84 2.11 17.34
CA VAL A 29 -0.83 3.04 16.81
C VAL A 29 -1.15 4.51 17.07
N LYS A 30 -2.43 4.88 17.24
CA LYS A 30 -2.89 6.28 17.32
C LYS A 30 -2.22 7.14 18.40
N ASN A 31 -1.78 6.53 19.50
CA ASN A 31 -1.14 7.20 20.64
C ASN A 31 0.40 7.03 20.65
N LYS A 32 0.99 6.52 19.56
CA LYS A 32 2.42 6.28 19.41
C LYS A 32 2.98 7.16 18.28
N VAL A 33 4.30 7.10 18.08
CA VAL A 33 4.90 7.64 16.85
C VAL A 33 4.62 6.65 15.72
N TRP A 34 3.72 7.04 14.81
CA TRP A 34 3.24 6.19 13.71
C TRP A 34 3.36 6.87 12.36
N GLN A 35 3.32 6.07 11.30
CA GLN A 35 3.41 6.49 9.90
C GLN A 35 2.45 5.65 9.05
N ILE A 36 2.07 6.18 7.89
CA ILE A 36 1.39 5.39 6.85
C ILE A 36 2.46 4.60 6.11
N ASP A 37 2.22 3.31 5.94
CA ASP A 37 3.08 2.37 5.23
C ASP A 37 2.29 1.63 4.14
N HIS A 38 3.00 1.14 3.12
CA HIS A 38 2.43 0.28 2.09
C HIS A 38 2.49 -1.18 2.52
N ILE A 39 1.38 -1.92 2.47
CA ILE A 39 1.35 -3.37 2.76
C ILE A 39 2.32 -4.10 1.82
N PHE A 40 2.19 -3.84 0.52
CA PHE A 40 3.12 -4.27 -0.52
C PHE A 40 4.00 -3.07 -0.94
N PRO A 41 5.33 -3.17 -0.85
CA PRO A 41 6.22 -2.05 -1.13
C PRO A 41 6.19 -1.69 -2.62
N ILE A 42 6.48 -0.42 -2.93
CA ILE A 42 6.55 0.08 -4.32
C ILE A 42 7.48 -0.77 -5.19
N SER A 43 8.60 -1.26 -4.64
CA SER A 43 9.54 -2.12 -5.36
C SER A 43 8.90 -3.41 -5.89
N ALA A 44 7.96 -4.00 -5.14
CA ALA A 44 7.23 -5.20 -5.58
C ALA A 44 6.41 -4.93 -6.84
N PHE A 45 5.73 -3.78 -6.92
CA PHE A 45 4.98 -3.40 -8.11
C PHE A 45 5.89 -3.21 -9.32
N LEU A 46 7.01 -2.49 -9.12
CA LEU A 46 7.98 -2.24 -10.19
C LEU A 46 8.63 -3.54 -10.69
N GLU A 47 8.91 -4.49 -9.81
CA GLU A 47 9.44 -5.82 -10.16
C GLU A 47 8.49 -6.64 -11.06
N TYR A 48 7.19 -6.37 -10.98
CA TYR A 48 6.12 -6.96 -11.78
C TYR A 48 5.70 -6.07 -12.97
N GLY A 49 6.43 -4.98 -13.25
CA GLY A 49 6.14 -4.05 -14.35
C GLY A 49 4.91 -3.17 -14.13
N ILE A 50 4.45 -3.04 -12.88
CA ILE A 50 3.26 -2.25 -12.53
C ILE A 50 3.71 -0.84 -12.10
N GLU A 51 3.43 0.14 -12.95
CA GLU A 51 3.76 1.55 -12.71
C GLU A 51 2.53 2.43 -12.40
N ASP A 52 1.33 1.83 -12.38
CA ASP A 52 0.10 2.57 -12.10
C ASP A 52 0.06 3.05 -10.64
N VAL A 53 0.29 4.35 -10.46
CA VAL A 53 0.29 5.02 -9.15
C VAL A 53 -1.02 4.84 -8.40
N LYS A 54 -2.16 4.69 -9.08
CA LYS A 54 -3.45 4.46 -8.43
C LYS A 54 -3.53 3.07 -7.80
N VAL A 55 -2.90 2.08 -8.43
CA VAL A 55 -2.81 0.72 -7.90
C VAL A 55 -1.82 0.69 -6.74
N ILE A 56 -0.64 1.28 -6.92
CA ILE A 56 0.42 1.32 -5.89
C ILE A 56 -0.07 2.02 -4.62
N ASN A 57 -0.73 3.18 -4.76
CA ASN A 57 -1.23 3.96 -3.64
C ASN A 57 -2.65 3.60 -3.22
N ALA A 58 -3.24 2.53 -3.76
CA ALA A 58 -4.61 2.13 -3.42
C ALA A 58 -4.80 2.08 -1.90
N LEU A 59 -5.96 2.55 -1.40
CA LEU A 59 -6.22 2.61 0.04
C LEU A 59 -6.03 1.24 0.71
N GLU A 60 -6.43 0.16 0.04
CA GLU A 60 -6.29 -1.20 0.54
C GLU A 60 -4.83 -1.68 0.60
N ASN A 61 -3.90 -0.98 -0.06
CA ASN A 61 -2.47 -1.21 0.08
C ASN A 61 -1.84 -0.29 1.15
N LEU A 62 -2.60 0.56 1.84
CA LEU A 62 -2.09 1.45 2.89
C LEU A 62 -2.53 1.00 4.28
N GLN A 63 -1.61 1.03 5.22
CA GLN A 63 -1.85 0.69 6.62
C GLN A 63 -1.11 1.64 7.56
N PRO A 64 -1.64 1.90 8.78
CA PRO A 64 -0.90 2.62 9.80
C PRO A 64 -0.03 1.65 10.62
N LEU A 65 1.25 1.96 10.72
CA LEU A 65 2.22 1.22 11.54
C LEU A 65 2.96 2.19 12.47
N THR A 66 3.44 1.69 13.62
CA THR A 66 4.42 2.46 14.39
C THR A 66 5.69 2.66 13.58
N LYS A 67 6.44 3.73 13.85
CA LYS A 67 7.73 4.00 13.19
C LYS A 67 8.71 2.81 13.30
N TRP A 68 8.68 2.12 14.44
CA TRP A 68 9.53 0.94 14.68
C TRP A 68 9.08 -0.29 13.88
N GLU A 69 7.79 -0.58 13.83
CA GLU A 69 7.24 -1.67 13.00
C GLU A 69 7.51 -1.41 11.52
N ASN A 70 7.27 -0.18 11.05
CA ASN A 70 7.56 0.24 9.68
C ASN A 70 9.05 0.00 9.33
N GLY A 71 9.97 0.44 10.20
CA GLY A 71 11.40 0.21 10.01
C GLY A 71 11.80 -1.27 10.00
N SER A 72 11.13 -2.08 10.82
CA SER A 72 11.40 -3.53 10.93
C SER A 72 10.85 -4.34 9.75
N LYS A 73 9.70 -3.91 9.21
CA LYS A 73 9.10 -4.45 7.98
C LYS A 73 9.95 -4.12 6.77
N CYS A 74 10.40 -2.87 6.63
CA CYS A 74 11.15 -2.42 5.45
C CYS A 74 10.37 -2.75 4.16
N ASN A 75 11.00 -3.40 3.20
CA ASN A 75 10.40 -3.88 1.94
C ASN A 75 9.94 -5.34 2.01
N LYS A 76 9.78 -5.94 3.19
CA LYS A 76 9.32 -7.33 3.31
C LYS A 76 7.82 -7.42 3.02
N TYR A 77 7.45 -8.40 2.20
CA TYR A 77 6.06 -8.72 1.87
C TYR A 77 5.94 -10.21 1.51
N SER A 78 4.72 -10.73 1.51
CA SER A 78 4.40 -12.07 1.03
C SER A 78 4.09 -12.01 -0.47
N LYS A 79 4.90 -12.69 -1.29
CA LYS A 79 4.71 -12.75 -2.75
C LYS A 79 3.36 -13.38 -3.11
N ALA A 80 2.98 -14.46 -2.41
CA ALA A 80 1.70 -15.13 -2.62
C ALA A 80 0.50 -14.20 -2.35
N ASP A 81 0.53 -13.46 -1.23
CA ASP A 81 -0.53 -12.50 -0.89
C ASP A 81 -0.57 -11.33 -1.89
N PHE A 82 0.60 -10.91 -2.38
CA PHE A 82 0.71 -9.84 -3.37
C PHE A 82 0.10 -10.24 -4.72
N GLU A 83 0.45 -11.41 -5.24
CA GLU A 83 -0.10 -11.91 -6.50
C GLU A 83 -1.62 -12.13 -6.40
N GLU A 84 -2.10 -12.65 -5.27
CA GLU A 84 -3.53 -12.80 -5.04
C GLU A 84 -4.24 -11.45 -4.96
N TRP A 85 -3.66 -10.46 -4.27
CA TRP A 85 -4.19 -9.11 -4.23
C TRP A 85 -4.29 -8.48 -5.62
N LEU A 86 -3.27 -8.67 -6.47
CA LEU A 86 -3.28 -8.19 -7.86
C LEU A 86 -4.38 -8.86 -8.69
N ARG A 87 -4.60 -10.17 -8.54
CA ARG A 87 -5.68 -10.89 -9.21
C ARG A 87 -7.05 -10.37 -8.81
N VAL A 88 -7.28 -10.19 -7.51
CA VAL A 88 -8.55 -9.64 -6.98
C VAL A 88 -8.79 -8.21 -7.50
N LYS A 89 -7.73 -7.41 -7.66
CA LYS A 89 -7.80 -6.06 -8.25
C LYS A 89 -7.98 -6.05 -9.77
N GLY A 90 -7.88 -7.20 -10.44
CA GLY A 90 -7.94 -7.30 -11.89
C GLY A 90 -6.75 -6.67 -12.60
N VAL A 91 -5.62 -6.51 -11.90
CA VAL A 91 -4.37 -6.00 -12.48
C VAL A 91 -3.71 -7.14 -13.26
N LYS A 92 -3.35 -6.89 -14.52
CA LYS A 92 -2.59 -7.85 -15.31
C LYS A 92 -1.13 -7.78 -14.90
N PHE A 93 -0.53 -8.93 -14.61
CA PHE A 93 0.88 -9.06 -14.26
C PHE A 93 1.43 -10.38 -14.78
N GLU A 94 2.75 -10.43 -14.97
CA GLU A 94 3.46 -11.67 -15.30
C GLU A 94 4.02 -12.27 -13.99
N SER A 95 3.53 -13.45 -13.62
CA SER A 95 4.07 -14.17 -12.47
C SER A 95 5.49 -14.61 -12.79
N LYS A 96 6.47 -14.24 -11.97
CA LYS A 96 7.81 -14.81 -12.08
C LYS A 96 7.78 -16.22 -11.49
N GLN A 97 7.97 -17.22 -12.36
CA GLN A 97 8.34 -18.55 -11.88
C GLN A 97 9.67 -18.44 -11.13
N GLU A 98 9.73 -19.03 -9.95
CA GLU A 98 10.98 -19.12 -9.20
C GLU A 98 11.94 -20.02 -9.99
N GLU A 99 13.09 -19.46 -10.39
CA GLU A 99 14.23 -20.22 -10.91
C GLU A 99 14.87 -21.08 -9.82
#